data_AF-A0A959M8L9-F1
#
_entry.id   AF-A0A959M8L9-F1
#
_cell.length_a   1.000
_cell.length_b   1.000
_cell.length_c   1.000
_cell.angle_alpha   90.00
_cell.angle_beta   90.00
_cell.angle_gamma   90.00
#
_symmetry.space_group_name_H-M   'P 1'
#
loop_
_entity.id
_entity.type
_entity.pdbx_description
1 polymer ?
#
loop_
_entity_poly.entity_id
_entity_poly.type
_entity_poly.pdbx_seq_one_letter_code
_entity_poly.pdbx_strand_id
1 'polypeptide(L)'
;MSFRSFVVNLFSLTLLTVLVLYATQQVWPLMKQHQLLSWLSLGFFFLLSVLMYWTGLVTSRSENKNMFTAAVLGFVFGKMALSLMIVVIYTKEVQPESKYFILPFFLVYLVYTVFETYFLIRLGKQKLPENNGG
;
A
#
# COMPACT_ATOMS: atom_id res chain seq x y z
N MET A 1 2.22 -1.54 18.57
CA MET A 1 0.76 -1.35 18.33
C MET A 1 0.10 -2.71 18.31
N SER A 2 -1.13 -2.86 18.79
CA SER A 2 -1.82 -4.16 18.73
C SER A 2 -2.34 -4.43 17.32
N PHE A 3 -2.45 -5.71 16.95
CA PHE A 3 -3.05 -6.17 15.70
C PHE A 3 -4.41 -5.52 15.42
N ARG A 4 -5.20 -5.28 16.48
CA ARG A 4 -6.53 -4.66 16.39
C ARG A 4 -6.47 -3.25 15.80
N SER A 5 -5.52 -2.42 16.24
CA SER A 5 -5.38 -1.05 15.70
C SER A 5 -4.95 -1.04 14.23
N PHE A 6 -4.12 -1.99 13.81
CA PHE A 6 -3.75 -2.16 12.41
C PHE A 6 -4.97 -2.52 11.55
N VAL A 7 -5.73 -3.54 11.97
CA VAL A 7 -6.92 -3.99 11.24
C VAL A 7 -7.98 -2.90 11.15
N VAL A 8 -8.25 -2.18 12.24
CA VAL A 8 -9.23 -1.07 12.24
C VAL A 8 -8.80 0.06 11.30
N ASN A 9 -7.53 0.47 11.34
CA ASN A 9 -7.04 1.52 10.45
C ASN A 9 -7.01 1.06 8.99
N LEU A 10 -6.65 -0.20 8.73
CA LEU A 10 -6.68 -0.78 7.39
C LEU A 10 -8.09 -0.80 6.83
N PHE A 11 -9.07 -1.34 7.57
CA PHE A 11 -10.47 -1.34 7.14
C PHE A 11 -11.04 0.08 6.94
N SER A 12 -10.71 1.01 7.83
CA SER A 12 -11.15 2.41 7.70
C SER A 12 -10.59 3.07 6.44
N LEU A 13 -9.29 2.82 6.15
CA LEU A 13 -8.63 3.32 4.96
C LEU A 13 -9.15 2.65 3.68
N THR A 14 -9.39 1.34 3.71
CA THR A 14 -10.00 0.60 2.61
C THR A 14 -11.40 1.13 2.32
N LEU A 15 -12.23 1.35 3.35
CA LEU A 15 -13.57 1.92 3.20
C LEU A 15 -13.52 3.33 2.59
N LEU A 16 -12.63 4.19 3.09
CA LEU A 16 -12.42 5.52 2.53
C LEU A 16 -11.98 5.45 1.07
N THR A 17 -11.05 4.55 0.74
CA THR A 17 -10.56 4.36 -0.64
C THR A 17 -11.67 3.87 -1.56
N VAL A 18 -12.53 2.95 -1.10
CA VAL A 18 -13.71 2.49 -1.85
C VAL A 18 -14.67 3.65 -2.10
N LEU A 19 -14.95 4.48 -1.10
CA LEU A 19 -15.82 5.65 -1.26
C LEU A 19 -15.25 6.65 -2.27
N VAL A 20 -13.95 6.93 -2.22
CA VAL A 20 -13.28 7.82 -3.19
C VAL A 20 -13.33 7.24 -4.59
N LEU A 21 -13.04 5.95 -4.77
CA LEU A 21 -13.14 5.29 -6.07
C LEU A 21 -14.57 5.26 -6.61
N TYR A 22 -15.56 5.09 -5.74
CA TYR A 22 -16.97 5.13 -6.13
C TYR A 22 -17.38 6.53 -6.58
N ALA A 23 -16.95 7.57 -5.86
CA ALA A 23 -17.19 8.97 -6.22
C ALA A 23 -16.54 9.33 -7.57
N THR A 24 -15.29 8.92 -7.81
CA THR A 24 -14.61 9.20 -9.09
C THR A 24 -15.27 8.48 -10.26
N GLN A 25 -15.83 7.29 -10.06
CA GLN A 25 -16.58 6.56 -11.08
C GLN A 25 -17.93 7.20 -11.44
N GLN A 26 -18.56 7.92 -10.51
CA GLN A 26 -19.78 8.68 -10.80
C GLN A 26 -19.48 9.95 -11.61
N VAL A 27 -18.37 10.64 -11.30
CA VAL A 27 -18.04 11.93 -11.91
C VAL A 27 -17.37 11.76 -13.29
N TRP A 28 -16.60 10.69 -13.51
CA TRP A 28 -15.91 10.44 -14.79
C TRP A 28 -16.37 9.14 -15.49
N PRO A 29 -17.19 9.24 -16.56
CA PRO A 29 -17.63 8.10 -17.36
C PRO A 29 -16.47 7.32 -18.00
N LEU A 30 -15.38 8.01 -18.37
CA LEU A 30 -14.14 7.40 -18.88
C LEU A 30 -13.47 6.44 -17.88
N MET A 31 -13.69 6.62 -16.58
CA MET A 31 -13.16 5.70 -15.57
C MET A 31 -14.01 4.44 -15.38
N LYS A 32 -15.26 4.41 -15.86
CA LYS A 32 -16.10 3.20 -15.79
C LYS A 32 -15.51 2.05 -16.60
N GLN A 33 -14.82 2.33 -17.70
CA GLN A 33 -14.22 1.31 -18.55
C GLN A 33 -12.99 0.65 -17.88
N HIS A 34 -12.34 1.33 -16.94
CA HIS A 34 -11.13 0.87 -16.25
C HIS A 34 -11.37 0.45 -14.79
N GLN A 35 -12.61 0.15 -14.41
CA GLN A 35 -12.97 -0.27 -13.05
C GLN A 35 -12.18 -1.51 -12.60
N LEU A 36 -11.94 -2.45 -13.51
CA LEU A 36 -11.23 -3.69 -13.22
C LEU A 36 -9.82 -3.43 -12.66
N LEU A 37 -9.10 -2.45 -13.19
CA LEU A 37 -7.78 -2.06 -12.68
C LEU A 37 -7.85 -1.48 -11.27
N SER A 38 -8.89 -0.70 -10.99
CA SER A 38 -9.09 -0.06 -9.68
C SER A 38 -9.40 -1.10 -8.60
N TRP A 39 -10.26 -2.07 -8.90
CA TRP A 39 -10.55 -3.18 -7.99
C TRP A 39 -9.36 -4.10 -7.80
N LEU A 40 -8.65 -4.44 -8.88
CA LEU A 40 -7.46 -5.29 -8.83
C LEU A 40 -6.34 -4.65 -8.02
N SER A 41 -6.10 -3.35 -8.21
CA SER A 41 -5.12 -2.60 -7.43
C SER A 41 -5.51 -2.50 -5.95
N LEU A 42 -6.78 -2.26 -5.64
CA LEU A 42 -7.24 -2.23 -4.25
C LEU A 42 -7.00 -3.57 -3.54
N GLY A 43 -7.37 -4.69 -4.17
CA GLY A 43 -7.11 -6.02 -3.61
C GLY A 43 -5.61 -6.31 -3.47
N PHE A 44 -4.82 -5.92 -4.47
CA PHE A 44 -3.37 -6.09 -4.48
C PHE A 44 -2.68 -5.30 -3.35
N PHE A 45 -2.98 -4.00 -3.20
CA PHE A 45 -2.40 -3.17 -2.13
C PHE A 45 -2.90 -3.57 -0.75
N PHE A 46 -4.16 -3.99 -0.62
CA PHE A 46 -4.68 -4.53 0.64
C PHE A 46 -3.87 -5.77 1.07
N LEU A 47 -3.65 -6.71 0.16
CA LEU A 47 -2.88 -7.92 0.44
C LEU A 47 -1.41 -7.61 0.74
N LEU A 48 -0.81 -6.69 -0.01
CA LEU A 48 0.54 -6.21 0.28
C LEU A 48 0.64 -5.59 1.68
N SER A 49 -0.30 -4.73 2.08
CA SER A 49 -0.29 -4.14 3.41
C SER A 49 -0.38 -5.18 4.53
N VAL A 50 -1.14 -6.27 4.34
CA VAL A 50 -1.19 -7.39 5.29
C VAL A 50 0.16 -8.12 5.36
N LEU A 51 0.76 -8.44 4.21
CA LEU A 51 2.07 -9.11 4.14
C LEU A 51 3.18 -8.25 4.78
N MET A 52 3.15 -6.95 4.52
CA MET A 52 4.06 -5.96 5.06
C MET A 52 3.95 -5.85 6.58
N TYR A 53 2.73 -5.85 7.12
CA TYR A 53 2.53 -5.84 8.55
C TYR A 53 3.05 -7.12 9.21
N TRP A 54 2.82 -8.27 8.58
CA TRP A 54 3.30 -9.55 9.09
C TRP A 54 4.82 -9.66 9.05
N THR A 55 5.45 -9.33 7.92
CA THR A 55 6.92 -9.28 7.81
C THR A 55 7.51 -8.24 8.75
N GLY A 56 6.89 -7.07 8.89
CA GLY A 56 7.25 -6.04 9.86
C GLY A 56 7.19 -6.53 11.30
N LEU A 57 6.14 -7.27 11.68
CA LEU A 57 6.04 -7.89 13.02
C LEU A 57 7.12 -8.94 13.26
N VAL A 58 7.31 -9.87 12.33
CA VAL A 58 8.30 -10.95 12.45
C VAL A 58 9.71 -10.38 12.59
N THR A 59 10.06 -9.41 11.76
CA THR A 59 11.38 -8.76 11.77
C THR A 59 11.54 -7.71 12.86
N SER A 60 10.45 -7.17 13.42
CA SER A 60 10.52 -6.32 14.61
C SER A 60 10.97 -7.08 15.86
N ARG A 61 10.72 -8.40 15.91
CA ARG A 61 11.11 -9.28 17.03
C ARG A 61 12.55 -9.81 16.95
N SER A 62 13.20 -9.73 15.79
CA SER A 62 14.61 -10.14 15.70
C SER A 62 15.50 -9.10 16.38
N GLU A 63 16.59 -9.47 17.04
CA GLU A 63 17.52 -8.47 17.63
C GLU A 63 18.20 -7.60 16.57
N ASN A 64 18.30 -8.09 15.33
CA ASN A 64 19.04 -7.43 14.27
C ASN A 64 18.23 -6.28 13.61
N LYS A 65 18.63 -5.04 13.89
CA LYS A 65 18.05 -3.82 13.29
C LYS A 65 18.20 -3.80 11.76
N ASN A 66 19.29 -4.33 11.22
CA ASN A 66 19.52 -4.35 9.77
C ASN A 66 18.51 -5.24 9.05
N MET A 67 18.05 -6.32 9.70
CA MET A 67 17.10 -7.25 9.12
C MET A 67 15.69 -6.64 9.00
N PHE A 68 15.29 -5.81 9.97
CA PHE A 68 14.05 -5.02 9.89
C PHE A 68 14.14 -4.01 8.74
N THR A 69 15.20 -3.20 8.71
CA THR A 69 15.38 -2.19 7.64
C THR A 69 15.46 -2.83 6.25
N ALA A 70 16.18 -3.94 6.08
CA ALA A 70 16.27 -4.66 4.82
C ALA A 70 14.91 -5.22 4.37
N ALA A 71 14.13 -5.79 5.29
CA ALA A 71 12.78 -6.29 4.97
C ALA A 71 11.84 -5.14 4.55
N VAL A 72 11.91 -4.01 5.24
CA VAL A 72 11.15 -2.80 4.90
C VAL A 72 11.50 -2.28 3.52
N LEU A 73 12.80 -2.10 3.24
CA LEU A 73 13.28 -1.64 1.95
C LEU A 73 12.90 -2.62 0.85
N GLY A 74 13.08 -3.92 1.07
CA GLY A 74 12.67 -4.97 0.13
C GLY A 74 11.18 -4.91 -0.19
N PHE A 75 10.34 -4.64 0.80
CA PHE A 75 8.91 -4.48 0.59
C PHE A 75 8.56 -3.23 -0.24
N VAL A 76 9.18 -2.09 0.09
CA VAL A 76 8.97 -0.83 -0.65
C VAL A 76 9.42 -0.96 -2.11
N PHE A 77 10.61 -1.52 -2.36
CA PHE A 77 11.11 -1.76 -3.71
C PHE A 77 10.27 -2.80 -4.46
N GLY A 78 9.94 -3.91 -3.80
CA GLY A 78 9.12 -4.97 -4.37
C GLY A 78 7.75 -4.45 -4.80
N LYS A 79 7.10 -3.63 -3.98
CA LYS A 79 5.81 -3.04 -4.34
C LYS A 79 5.93 -2.08 -5.51
N MET A 80 6.99 -1.27 -5.58
CA MET A 80 7.19 -0.35 -6.70
C MET A 80 7.37 -1.12 -8.01
N ALA A 81 8.16 -2.20 -8.00
CA ALA A 81 8.35 -3.08 -9.15
C ALA A 81 7.04 -3.77 -9.56
N LEU A 82 6.28 -4.30 -8.61
CA LEU A 82 4.98 -4.92 -8.89
C LEU A 82 3.95 -3.91 -9.40
N SER A 83 3.96 -2.68 -8.88
CA SER A 83 3.08 -1.61 -9.35
C SER A 83 3.37 -1.27 -10.81
N LEU A 84 4.65 -1.14 -11.16
CA LEU A 84 5.10 -0.97 -12.55
C LEU A 84 4.65 -2.15 -13.42
N MET A 85 4.84 -3.37 -12.95
CA MET A 85 4.45 -4.58 -13.67
C MET A 85 2.94 -4.60 -13.97
N ILE A 86 2.09 -4.30 -12.98
CA ILE A 86 0.63 -4.22 -13.16
C ILE A 86 0.26 -3.17 -14.21
N VAL A 87 0.86 -1.98 -14.15
CA VAL A 87 0.59 -0.91 -15.12
C VAL A 87 1.03 -1.30 -16.53
N VAL A 88 2.20 -1.91 -16.69
CA VAL A 88 2.72 -2.36 -17.99
C VAL A 88 1.84 -3.46 -18.57
N ILE A 89 1.48 -4.48 -17.78
CA ILE A 89 0.58 -5.56 -18.22
C ILE A 89 -0.75 -4.97 -18.66
N TYR A 90 -1.35 -4.10 -17.84
CA TYR A 90 -2.63 -3.47 -18.17
C TYR A 90 -2.57 -2.65 -19.45
N THR A 91 -1.50 -1.87 -19.64
CA THR A 91 -1.31 -1.04 -20.84
C THR A 91 -1.18 -1.89 -22.10
N LYS A 92 -0.52 -3.06 -22.01
CA LYS A 92 -0.37 -3.98 -23.15
C LYS A 92 -1.67 -4.69 -23.51
N GLU A 93 -2.44 -5.14 -22.53
CA GLU A 93 -3.68 -5.91 -22.74
C GLU A 93 -4.85 -5.02 -23.16
N VAL A 94 -5.01 -3.86 -22.53
CA VAL A 94 -6.21 -3.01 -22.70
C VAL A 94 -5.98 -1.86 -23.68
N GLN A 95 -4.71 -1.52 -23.99
CA GLN A 95 -4.33 -0.43 -24.89
C GLN A 95 -5.17 0.85 -24.68
N PRO A 96 -5.18 1.41 -23.46
CA PRO A 96 -6.02 2.55 -23.15
C PRO A 96 -5.66 3.74 -24.04
N GLU A 97 -6.64 4.30 -24.75
CA GLU A 97 -6.43 5.46 -25.65
C GLU A 97 -5.97 6.71 -24.89
N SER A 98 -6.25 6.78 -23.58
CA SER A 98 -5.91 7.92 -22.74
C SER A 98 -5.11 7.49 -21.51
N LYS A 99 -4.18 8.34 -21.05
CA LYS A 99 -3.34 8.06 -19.86
C LYS A 99 -4.10 8.19 -18.53
N TYR A 100 -5.36 8.60 -18.55
CA TYR A 100 -6.16 8.86 -17.34
C TYR A 100 -6.48 7.59 -16.54
N PHE A 101 -6.36 6.40 -17.12
CA PHE A 101 -6.54 5.13 -16.41
C PHE A 101 -5.57 4.93 -15.24
N ILE A 102 -4.41 5.60 -15.24
CA ILE A 102 -3.39 5.45 -14.20
C ILE A 102 -3.72 6.24 -12.93
N LEU A 103 -4.52 7.30 -13.02
CA LEU A 103 -4.89 8.15 -11.87
C LEU A 103 -5.52 7.37 -10.70
N PRO A 104 -6.57 6.55 -10.90
CA PRO A 104 -7.16 5.80 -9.80
C PRO A 104 -6.18 4.78 -9.21
N PHE A 105 -5.37 4.14 -10.06
CA PHE A 105 -4.31 3.24 -9.60
C PHE A 105 -3.29 3.99 -8.72
N PHE A 106 -2.85 5.16 -9.15
CA PHE A 106 -1.86 5.97 -8.44
C PHE A 106 -2.41 6.52 -7.12
N LEU A 107 -3.70 6.86 -7.07
CA LEU A 107 -4.38 7.30 -5.86
C LEU A 107 -4.42 6.18 -4.82
N VAL A 108 -4.82 4.98 -5.21
CA VAL A 108 -4.79 3.80 -4.33
C VAL A 108 -3.36 3.52 -3.86
N TYR A 109 -2.40 3.50 -4.79
CA TYR A 109 -0.97 3.33 -4.47
C TYR A 109 -0.52 4.34 -3.40
N LEU A 110 -0.82 5.62 -3.57
CA LEU A 110 -0.35 6.68 -2.67
C LEU A 110 -0.99 6.58 -1.28
N VAL A 111 -2.31 6.35 -1.22
CA VAL A 111 -3.03 6.20 0.05
C VAL A 111 -2.51 5.01 0.86
N TYR A 112 -2.35 3.84 0.21
CA TYR A 112 -1.78 2.67 0.87
C TYR A 112 -0.28 2.87 1.22
N THR A 113 0.47 3.60 0.39
CA THR A 113 1.87 3.93 0.70
C THR A 113 2.01 4.75 1.96
N VAL A 114 1.25 5.84 2.09
CA VAL A 114 1.29 6.70 3.28
C VAL A 114 0.94 5.88 4.53
N PHE A 115 -0.09 5.03 4.43
CA PHE A 115 -0.49 4.13 5.50
C PHE A 115 0.62 3.15 5.89
N GLU A 116 1.18 2.42 4.94
CA GLU A 116 2.28 1.45 5.17
C GLU A 116 3.49 2.14 5.81
N THR A 117 3.92 3.27 5.25
CA THR A 117 5.04 4.05 5.77
C THR A 117 4.80 4.51 7.21
N TYR A 118 3.59 4.98 7.52
CA TYR A 118 3.23 5.37 8.89
C TYR A 118 3.37 4.19 9.87
N PHE A 119 2.87 3.01 9.49
CA PHE A 119 2.98 1.81 10.31
C PHE A 119 4.43 1.32 10.47
N LEU A 120 5.25 1.36 9.42
CA LEU A 120 6.67 0.98 9.49
C LEU A 120 7.46 1.87 10.43
N ILE A 121 7.28 3.18 10.30
CA ILE A 121 7.96 4.15 11.17
C ILE A 121 7.58 3.89 12.62
N ARG A 122 6.30 3.62 12.90
CA ARG A 122 5.82 3.30 14.25
C ARG A 122 6.40 1.99 14.78
N LEU A 123 6.45 0.94 13.96
CA LEU A 123 7.03 -0.36 14.33
C LEU A 123 8.55 -0.26 14.59
N GLY A 124 9.27 0.50 13.77
CA GLY A 124 10.70 0.75 13.95
C GLY A 124 11.01 1.52 15.23
N LYS A 125 10.18 2.52 15.58
CA LYS A 125 10.33 3.30 16.83
C LYS A 125 10.15 2.46 18.09
N GLN A 126 9.29 1.44 18.10
CA GLN A 126 9.15 0.56 19.27
C GLN A 126 10.41 -0.27 19.56
N LYS A 127 11.34 -0.38 18.61
CA LYS A 127 12.58 -1.16 18.73
C LYS A 127 13.78 -0.32 19.19
N LEU A 128 13.64 1.01 19.22
CA LEU A 128 14.65 1.91 19.75
C LEU A 128 14.25 2.23 21.20
N PRO A 129 14.93 1.71 22.23
CA PRO A 129 14.88 2.39 23.50
C PRO A 129 15.40 3.82 23.26
N GLU A 130 14.67 4.81 23.75
CA GLU A 130 15.22 6.15 23.94
C GLU A 130 16.51 5.97 24.75
N ASN A 131 17.66 6.05 24.07
CA ASN A 131 18.91 6.28 24.76
C ASN A 131 18.87 7.74 25.21
N ASN A 132 18.20 7.98 26.33
CA ASN A 132 18.29 9.23 27.05
C ASN A 132 19.76 9.42 27.40
N GLY A 133 20.39 10.38 26.75
CA GLY A 133 21.78 10.72 26.96
C GLY A 133 22.07 10.92 28.45
N GLY A 134 23.05 10.16 28.94
CA GLY A 134 23.80 10.48 30.15
C GLY A 134 24.98 11.38 29.79
#